data_AF-A0A374JPH9-F1
#
_entry.id   AF-A0A374JPH9-F1
#
_cell.length_a   1.000
_cell.length_b   1.000
_cell.length_c   1.000
_cell.angle_alpha   90.00
_cell.angle_beta   90.00
_cell.angle_gamma   90.00
#
_symmetry.space_group_name_H-M   'P 1'
#
loop_
_entity.id
_entity.type
_entity.pdbx_description
1 polymer ?
#
loop_
_entity_poly.entity_id
_entity_poly.type
_entity_poly.pdbx_seq_one_letter_code
_entity_poly.pdbx_strand_id
1 'polypeptide(L)'
;MIIYEFNNDEWYLLERFIKRYSNRLTVFQYDDINEYLAKHRKDRIISNERELYLLTNVMAYLEDNDISYNKIRKNKREISQNEKKLEIDEIENLKKIISVLNTIYFEKLVNEERESQDECQ
;
A
#
# COMPACT_ATOMS: atom_id res chain seq x y z
N MET A 1 0.90 -19.71 4.94
CA MET A 1 -0.38 -19.42 4.24
C MET A 1 -0.16 -18.15 3.44
N ILE A 2 -0.54 -18.11 2.16
CA ILE A 2 -0.43 -16.87 1.38
C ILE A 2 -1.69 -16.04 1.68
N ILE A 3 -1.50 -14.79 2.07
CA ILE A 3 -2.58 -13.84 2.35
C ILE A 3 -2.98 -13.11 1.06
N TYR A 4 -1.98 -12.66 0.29
CA TYR A 4 -2.19 -11.97 -0.98
C TYR A 4 -0.95 -12.13 -1.86
N GLU A 5 -1.13 -12.24 -3.17
CA GLU A 5 -0.06 -12.31 -4.16
C GLU A 5 -0.28 -11.21 -5.19
N PHE A 6 0.71 -10.31 -5.31
CA PHE A 6 0.66 -9.22 -6.29
C PHE A 6 0.96 -9.77 -7.68
N ASN A 7 0.17 -9.37 -8.68
CA ASN A 7 0.55 -9.57 -10.07
C ASN A 7 1.71 -8.61 -10.46
N ASN A 8 2.27 -8.78 -11.67
CA ASN A 8 3.39 -7.96 -12.15
C ASN A 8 3.09 -6.46 -12.11
N ASP A 9 1.88 -6.08 -12.54
CA ASP A 9 1.49 -4.68 -12.69
C ASP A 9 1.22 -4.06 -11.31
N GLU A 10 0.52 -4.78 -10.43
CA GLU A 10 0.26 -4.33 -9.06
C GLU A 10 1.55 -4.16 -8.26
N TRP A 11 2.49 -5.09 -8.39
CA TRP A 11 3.80 -4.99 -7.73
C TRP A 11 4.60 -3.79 -8.25
N TYR A 12 4.62 -3.59 -9.57
CA TYR A 12 5.29 -2.45 -10.18
C TYR A 12 4.68 -1.11 -9.74
N LEU A 13 3.35 -1.04 -9.66
CA LEU A 13 2.63 0.13 -9.16
C LEU A 13 2.97 0.41 -7.69
N LEU A 14 3.01 -0.62 -6.84
CA LEU A 14 3.38 -0.52 -5.44
C LEU A 14 4.79 0.04 -5.26
N GLU A 15 5.79 -0.55 -5.94
CA GLU A 15 7.19 -0.10 -5.87
C GLU A 15 7.32 1.35 -6.32
N ARG A 16 6.65 1.72 -7.42
CA ARG A 16 6.70 3.07 -7.97
C ARG A 16 6.04 4.09 -7.04
N PHE A 17 4.90 3.73 -6.44
CA PHE A 17 4.18 4.59 -5.51
C PHE A 17 5.02 4.88 -4.26
N ILE A 18 5.52 3.83 -3.60
CA ILE A 18 6.39 3.95 -2.43
C ILE A 18 7.61 4.80 -2.75
N LYS A 19 8.27 4.56 -3.89
CA LYS A 19 9.44 5.35 -4.30
C LYS A 19 9.10 6.82 -4.55
N ARG A 20 7.94 7.12 -5.14
CA ARG A 20 7.49 8.50 -5.42
C ARG A 20 7.21 9.27 -4.13
N TYR A 21 6.70 8.59 -3.10
CA TYR A 21 6.28 9.24 -1.85
C TYR A 21 7.15 8.87 -0.63
N SER A 22 8.30 8.23 -0.84
CA SER A 22 9.21 7.78 0.22
C SER A 22 9.66 8.89 1.15
N ASN A 23 9.79 10.11 0.63
CA ASN A 23 10.14 11.31 1.41
C ASN A 23 9.08 11.73 2.44
N ARG A 24 7.94 11.04 2.51
CA ARG A 24 6.90 11.26 3.51
C ARG A 24 6.94 10.21 4.60
N LEU A 25 7.53 9.05 4.34
CA LEU A 25 7.63 7.99 5.32
C LEU A 25 8.55 8.43 6.46
N THR A 26 8.22 8.02 7.68
CA THR A 26 9.17 8.07 8.79
C THR A 26 10.37 7.16 8.48
N VAL A 27 11.51 7.40 9.12
CA VAL A 27 12.72 6.57 8.93
C VAL A 27 12.40 5.09 9.15
N PHE A 28 11.65 4.78 10.22
CA PHE A 28 11.23 3.41 10.52
C PHE A 28 10.34 2.80 9.44
N GLN A 29 9.31 3.53 8.96
CA GLN A 29 8.44 3.04 7.89
C GLN A 29 9.20 2.85 6.57
N TYR A 30 10.15 3.73 6.26
CA TYR A 30 10.95 3.63 5.05
C TYR A 30 11.84 2.39 5.06
N ASP A 31 12.55 2.15 6.17
CA ASP A 31 13.45 1.01 6.32
C ASP A 31 12.67 -0.31 6.30
N ASP A 32 11.59 -0.42 7.08
CA ASP A 32 10.73 -1.61 7.14
C ASP A 32 10.13 -1.94 5.76
N ILE A 33 9.67 -0.92 5.02
CA ILE A 33 9.13 -1.09 3.67
C ILE A 33 10.21 -1.51 2.67
N ASN A 34 11.40 -0.92 2.72
CA ASN A 34 12.47 -1.30 1.80
C ASN A 34 12.96 -2.72 2.08
N GLU A 35 13.07 -3.12 3.35
CA GLU A 35 13.39 -4.49 3.72
C GLU A 35 12.33 -5.45 3.18
N TYR A 36 11.04 -5.13 3.36
CA TYR A 36 9.93 -5.89 2.79
C TYR A 36 10.06 -6.02 1.26
N LEU A 37 10.20 -4.92 0.53
CA LEU A 37 10.32 -4.93 -0.94
C LEU A 37 11.54 -5.73 -1.41
N ALA A 38 12.67 -5.62 -0.71
CA ALA A 38 13.89 -6.35 -1.03
C ALA A 38 13.72 -7.87 -0.83
N LYS A 39 13.10 -8.26 0.29
CA LYS A 39 12.81 -9.66 0.63
C LYS A 39 11.84 -10.29 -0.37
N HIS A 40 10.80 -9.55 -0.77
CA HIS A 40 9.69 -10.07 -1.56
C HIS A 40 9.75 -9.74 -3.06
N ARG A 41 10.90 -9.24 -3.56
CA ARG A 41 11.08 -8.88 -4.97
C ARG A 41 10.75 -10.02 -5.95
N LYS A 42 10.92 -11.28 -5.55
CA LYS A 42 10.75 -12.44 -6.44
C LYS A 42 9.36 -13.08 -6.37
N ASP A 43 8.84 -13.25 -5.15
CA ASP A 43 7.58 -13.94 -4.90
C ASP A 43 6.39 -12.98 -4.88
N ARG A 44 6.58 -11.75 -4.35
CA ARG A 44 5.59 -10.68 -4.30
C ARG A 44 4.35 -11.10 -3.54
N ILE A 45 4.58 -11.83 -2.45
CA ILE A 45 3.54 -12.36 -1.59
C ILE A 45 3.53 -11.66 -0.24
N ILE A 46 2.34 -11.49 0.32
CA ILE A 46 2.12 -11.21 1.72
C ILE A 46 1.88 -12.55 2.40
N SER A 47 2.75 -12.89 3.35
CA SER A 47 2.77 -14.22 3.96
C SER A 47 2.31 -14.24 5.42
N ASN A 48 2.23 -13.06 6.05
CA ASN A 48 1.82 -12.91 7.44
C ASN A 48 1.13 -11.55 7.69
N GLU A 49 0.43 -11.45 8.82
CA GLU A 49 -0.34 -10.26 9.20
C GLU A 49 0.52 -9.02 9.46
N ARG A 50 1.76 -9.18 9.94
CA ARG A 50 2.65 -8.04 10.16
C ARG A 50 2.99 -7.34 8.85
N GLU A 51 3.26 -8.11 7.80
CA GLU A 51 3.49 -7.59 6.43
C GLU A 51 2.23 -6.91 5.89
N LEU A 52 1.06 -7.53 6.09
CA LEU A 52 -0.23 -6.94 5.71
C LEU A 52 -0.46 -5.59 6.43
N TYR A 53 -0.29 -5.57 7.75
CA TYR A 53 -0.48 -4.38 8.59
C TYR A 53 0.48 -3.27 8.21
N LEU A 54 1.77 -3.58 8.01
CA LEU A 54 2.78 -2.60 7.58
C LEU A 54 2.37 -1.93 6.27
N LEU A 55 2.06 -2.73 5.25
CA LEU A 55 1.70 -2.22 3.93
C LEU A 55 0.41 -1.41 3.98
N THR A 56 -0.64 -1.90 4.66
CA THR A 56 -1.90 -1.20 4.80
C THR A 56 -1.72 0.18 5.46
N ASN A 57 -0.95 0.27 6.54
CA ASN A 57 -0.71 1.55 7.22
C ASN A 57 0.12 2.52 6.39
N VAL A 58 1.17 2.02 5.73
CA VAL A 58 1.98 2.87 4.84
C VAL A 58 1.15 3.39 3.70
N MET A 59 0.31 2.55 3.10
CA MET A 59 -0.54 2.96 2.00
C MET A 59 -1.62 3.96 2.46
N ALA A 60 -2.25 3.75 3.61
CA ALA A 60 -3.21 4.71 4.18
C ALA A 60 -2.55 6.06 4.49
N TYR A 61 -1.33 6.05 5.04
CA TYR A 61 -0.55 7.25 5.31
C TYR A 61 -0.18 8.01 4.03
N LEU A 62 0.14 7.28 2.97
CA LEU A 62 0.49 7.87 1.67
C LEU A 62 -0.75 8.31 0.86
N GLU A 63 -1.90 7.67 1.06
CA GLU A 63 -3.17 7.99 0.42
C GLU A 63 -3.75 9.33 0.91
N ASP A 64 -3.43 9.76 2.13
CA ASP A 64 -3.99 10.97 2.74
C ASP A 64 -3.96 12.18 1.77
N ASN A 65 -5.15 12.46 1.23
CA ASN A 65 -5.37 13.14 -0.07
C ASN A 65 -4.83 14.57 -0.08
N ASP A 66 -4.74 15.19 1.10
CA ASP A 66 -4.29 16.57 1.25
C ASP A 66 -2.80 16.74 0.93
N ILE A 67 -2.01 15.67 1.03
CA ILE A 67 -0.56 15.75 0.81
C ILE A 67 -0.20 15.40 -0.63
N SER A 68 -0.87 14.39 -1.21
CA SER A 68 -0.61 13.90 -2.57
C SER A 68 -1.02 14.91 -3.64
N TYR A 69 -2.18 15.54 -3.48
CA TYR A 69 -2.68 16.56 -4.41
C TYR A 69 -1.94 17.90 -4.30
N ASN A 70 -1.59 18.36 -3.08
CA ASN A 70 -0.93 19.66 -2.87
C ASN A 70 0.55 19.68 -3.30
N LYS A 71 1.28 18.56 -3.29
CA LYS A 71 2.67 18.50 -3.80
C LYS A 71 2.75 18.50 -5.33
N ILE A 72 1.80 17.87 -6.04
CA ILE A 72 1.67 17.95 -7.50
C ILE A 72 1.53 19.41 -7.94
N ARG A 73 0.72 20.18 -7.22
CA ARG A 73 0.55 21.62 -7.47
C ARG A 73 1.77 22.47 -7.11
N LYS A 74 2.54 22.09 -6.07
CA LYS A 74 3.73 22.85 -5.62
C LYS A 74 4.96 22.68 -6.53
N ASN A 75 5.09 21.58 -7.26
CA ASN A 75 6.15 21.42 -8.25
C ASN A 75 5.78 22.16 -9.54
N LYS A 76 6.29 23.39 -9.69
CA LYS A 76 6.12 24.34 -10.80
C LYS A 76 6.66 23.86 -12.16
N ARG A 77 6.57 22.58 -12.51
CA ARG A 77 6.84 22.09 -13.86
C ARG A 77 5.50 21.99 -14.60
N GLU A 78 5.44 22.50 -15.82
CA GLU A 78 4.33 22.20 -16.72
C GLU A 78 4.35 20.70 -16.99
N ILE A 79 3.46 19.98 -16.32
CA ILE A 79 3.22 18.55 -16.53
C ILE A 79 2.25 18.43 -17.70
N SER A 80 2.56 17.60 -18.70
CA SER A 80 1.68 17.40 -19.85
C SER A 80 0.34 16.78 -19.43
N GLN A 81 -0.70 16.96 -20.25
CA GLN A 81 -2.03 16.39 -19.97
C GLN A 81 -1.97 14.85 -19.88
N ASN A 82 -1.11 14.20 -20.67
CA ASN A 82 -0.93 12.76 -20.66
C ASN A 82 -0.28 12.26 -19.36
N GLU A 83 0.75 12.96 -18.87
CA GLU A 83 1.40 12.62 -17.59
C GLU A 83 0.44 12.79 -16.42
N LYS A 84 -0.39 13.83 -16.42
CA LYS A 84 -1.44 14.02 -15.39
C LYS A 84 -2.45 12.87 -15.41
N LYS A 85 -2.88 12.44 -16.59
CA LYS A 85 -3.81 11.33 -16.73
C LYS A 85 -3.20 10.02 -16.22
N LEU A 86 -1.96 9.72 -16.61
CA LEU A 86 -1.23 8.54 -16.13
C LEU A 86 -1.08 8.54 -14.60
N GLU A 87 -0.81 9.70 -13.99
CA GLU A 87 -0.69 9.81 -12.54
C GLU A 87 -2.04 9.58 -11.83
N ILE A 88 -3.15 10.10 -12.39
CA ILE A 88 -4.50 9.84 -11.87
C ILE A 88 -4.85 8.35 -11.97
N ASP A 89 -4.61 7.74 -13.13
CA ASP A 89 -4.89 6.32 -13.37
C ASP A 89 -4.06 5.42 -12.44
N GLU A 90 -2.79 5.77 -12.20
CA GLU A 90 -1.92 5.09 -11.22
C GLU A 90 -2.50 5.17 -9.80
N ILE A 91 -2.89 6.37 -9.36
CA ILE A 91 -3.49 6.58 -8.03
C ILE A 91 -4.79 5.78 -7.91
N GLU A 92 -5.64 5.78 -8.93
CA GLU A 92 -6.90 5.03 -8.90
C GLU A 92 -6.68 3.52 -8.82
N ASN A 93 -5.71 2.99 -9.55
CA ASN A 93 -5.35 1.57 -9.46
C ASN A 93 -4.76 1.20 -8.10
N LEU A 94 -3.96 2.08 -7.50
CA LEU A 94 -3.45 1.88 -6.14
C LEU A 94 -4.57 1.89 -5.10
N LYS A 95 -5.56 2.77 -5.23
CA LYS A 95 -6.75 2.76 -4.34
C LYS A 95 -7.49 1.43 -4.37
N LYS A 96 -7.58 0.79 -5.54
CA LYS A 96 -8.17 -0.55 -5.66
C LYS A 96 -7.37 -1.59 -4.87
N ILE A 97 -6.04 -1.58 -5.00
CA ILE A 97 -5.15 -2.48 -4.25
C ILE A 97 -5.29 -2.24 -2.74
N ILE A 98 -5.28 -0.97 -2.30
CA ILE A 98 -5.48 -0.60 -0.89
C ILE A 98 -6.81 -1.12 -0.36
N SER A 99 -7.89 -0.95 -1.13
CA SER A 99 -9.21 -1.45 -0.74
C SER A 99 -9.19 -2.96 -0.53
N VAL A 100 -8.54 -3.73 -1.40
CA VAL A 100 -8.42 -5.19 -1.26
C VAL A 100 -7.64 -5.56 0.00
N LEU A 101 -6.49 -4.93 0.23
CA LEU A 101 -5.66 -5.20 1.41
C LEU A 101 -6.40 -4.83 2.71
N ASN A 102 -7.13 -3.72 2.72
CA ASN A 102 -7.98 -3.33 3.86
C ASN A 102 -9.08 -4.35 4.12
N THR A 103 -9.80 -4.79 3.09
CA THR A 103 -10.84 -5.83 3.23
C THR A 103 -10.27 -7.09 3.85
N ILE A 104 -9.14 -7.60 3.33
CA ILE A 104 -8.48 -8.80 3.87
C ILE A 104 -8.09 -8.60 5.35
N TYR A 105 -7.55 -7.42 5.69
CA TYR A 105 -7.16 -7.10 7.06
C TYR A 105 -8.36 -7.11 8.02
N PHE A 106 -9.45 -6.42 7.66
CA PHE A 106 -10.64 -6.35 8.52
C PHE A 106 -11.38 -7.69 8.61
N GLU A 107 -11.44 -8.47 7.54
CA GLU A 107 -12.04 -9.81 7.58
C GLU A 107 -11.28 -10.73 8.54
N LYS A 108 -9.94 -10.69 8.53
CA LYS A 108 -9.12 -11.46 9.48
C LYS A 108 -9.35 -11.01 10.92
N LEU A 109 -9.35 -9.70 11.17
CA LEU A 109 -9.61 -9.13 12.49
C LEU A 109 -10.97 -9.58 13.05
N VAL A 110 -12.03 -9.55 12.24
CA VAL A 110 -13.37 -9.98 12.64
C VAL A 110 -13.43 -11.50 12.91
N ASN A 111 -12.71 -12.30 12.12
CA ASN A 111 -12.67 -13.75 12.33
C ASN A 111 -11.93 -14.12 13.63
N GLU A 112 -10.80 -13.46 13.92
CA GLU A 112 -10.07 -13.64 15.19
C GLU A 112 -10.92 -13.27 16.42
N GLU A 113 -11.71 -12.20 16.33
CA GLU A 113 -12.65 -11.81 17.39
C GLU A 113 -13.76 -12.84 17.62
N ARG A 114 -14.27 -13.47 16.55
CA ARG A 114 -15.29 -14.53 16.64
C ARG A 114 -14.73 -15.81 17.24
N GLU A 115 -13.55 -16.25 16.78
CA GLU A 115 -12.87 -17.43 17.31
C GLU A 115 -12.56 -17.26 18.81
N SER A 116 -12.14 -16.07 19.23
CA SER A 116 -11.89 -15.75 20.64
C SER A 116 -13.17 -15.77 21.50
N GLN A 117 -14.33 -15.44 20.93
CA GLN A 117 -15.63 -15.47 21.62
C GLN A 117 -16.18 -16.89 21.74
N ASP A 118 -15.99 -17.73 20.73
CA ASP A 118 -16.42 -19.13 20.72
C ASP A 118 -15.58 -20.02 21.67
N GLU A 119 -14.30 -19.69 21.90
CA GLU A 119 -13.44 -20.39 22.87
C GLU A 119 -13.76 -20.07 24.34
N CYS A 120 -14.57 -19.05 24.61
CA CYS A 120 -14.96 -18.63 25.96
C CYS A 120 -16.33 -19.16 26.42
N GLN A 121 -16.97 -20.05 25.65
CA GLN A 121 -18.21 -20.76 25.99
C GLN A 121 -17.97 -22.21 26.42
#